data_AF-A0A357A530-F1
#
_entry.id   AF-A0A357A530-F1
#
_cell.length_a   1.000
_cell.length_b   1.000
_cell.length_c   1.000
_cell.angle_alpha   90.00
_cell.angle_beta   90.00
_cell.angle_gamma   90.00
#
_symmetry.space_group_name_H-M   'P 1'
#
loop_
_entity.id
_entity.type
_entity.pdbx_description
1 polymer ?
#
loop_
_entity_poly.entity_id
_entity_poly.type
_entity_poly.pdbx_seq_one_letter_code
_entity_poly.pdbx_strand_id
1 'polypeptide(L)'
;MSMSSFKRKLMKWSLNIHKYLGVALCIFLISLAVTGIFLSYKGAYDWMQASTARGTEGSIETMMPLSEAVEKVMLLNLPEFQTPDDINRIDIRLNKGTYKVRAKGHIPLEVQLDAQTGEVLSQSYRWADWIEHVHTGEIINESMRRTSGTILGMTTIILSVTGLILWAIPALRKTRKRTPAG
;
A
#
# COMPACT_ATOMS: atom_id res chain seq x y z
N MET A 1 -29.73 -10.20 38.27
CA MET A 1 -30.09 -9.07 37.36
C MET A 1 -30.16 -9.55 35.91
N SER A 2 -31.37 -9.67 35.37
CA SER A 2 -31.62 -10.06 33.98
C SER A 2 -31.01 -9.03 33.01
N MET A 3 -30.32 -9.50 31.98
CA MET A 3 -29.85 -8.63 30.90
C MET A 3 -31.09 -7.99 30.24
N SER A 4 -31.09 -6.66 30.07
CA SER A 4 -32.15 -6.01 29.29
C SER A 4 -32.26 -6.69 27.93
N SER A 5 -33.50 -6.86 27.47
CA SER A 5 -33.79 -7.53 26.19
C SER A 5 -32.96 -6.93 25.05
N PHE A 6 -32.76 -5.61 25.08
CA PHE A 6 -31.89 -4.85 24.18
C PHE A 6 -30.43 -5.32 24.21
N LYS A 7 -29.75 -5.33 25.37
CA LYS A 7 -28.35 -5.75 25.47
C LYS A 7 -28.14 -7.20 25.01
N ARG A 8 -29.10 -8.08 25.27
CA ARG A 8 -29.06 -9.48 24.83
C ARG A 8 -29.17 -9.61 23.31
N LYS A 9 -30.08 -8.84 22.69
CA LYS A 9 -30.22 -8.78 21.22
C LYS A 9 -28.95 -8.21 20.58
N LEU A 10 -28.42 -7.12 21.12
CA LEU A 10 -27.18 -6.48 20.63
C LEU A 10 -25.97 -7.42 20.68
N MET A 11 -25.78 -8.15 21.78
CA MET A 11 -24.70 -9.14 21.87
C MET A 11 -24.85 -10.27 20.84
N LYS A 12 -26.05 -10.85 20.70
CA LYS A 12 -26.29 -11.94 19.74
C LYS A 12 -26.04 -11.48 18.31
N TRP A 13 -26.53 -10.29 17.96
CA TRP A 13 -26.32 -9.69 16.66
C TRP A 13 -24.84 -9.43 16.38
N SER A 14 -24.13 -8.81 17.34
CA SER A 14 -22.69 -8.53 17.22
C SER A 14 -21.88 -9.80 17.08
N LEU A 15 -22.20 -10.86 17.85
CA LEU A 15 -21.52 -12.15 17.77
C LEU A 15 -21.69 -12.80 16.40
N ASN A 16 -22.91 -12.80 15.88
CA ASN A 16 -23.19 -13.43 14.58
C ASN A 16 -22.48 -12.68 13.46
N ILE A 17 -22.63 -11.35 13.39
CA ILE A 17 -21.98 -10.55 12.34
C ILE A 17 -20.46 -10.67 12.42
N HIS A 18 -19.88 -10.51 13.61
CA HIS A 18 -18.43 -10.61 13.78
C HIS A 18 -17.90 -11.97 13.35
N LYS A 19 -18.58 -13.06 13.73
CA LYS A 19 -18.20 -14.42 13.36
C LYS A 19 -18.25 -14.64 11.84
N TYR A 20 -19.36 -14.30 11.19
CA TYR A 20 -19.52 -14.59 9.76
C TYR A 20 -18.68 -13.67 8.88
N LEU A 21 -18.67 -12.35 9.14
CA LEU A 21 -17.81 -11.42 8.40
C LEU A 21 -16.33 -11.70 8.65
N GLY A 22 -15.96 -12.00 9.90
CA GLY A 22 -14.58 -12.30 10.28
C GLY A 22 -14.05 -13.53 9.56
N VAL A 23 -14.82 -14.63 9.53
CA VAL A 23 -14.44 -15.84 8.80
C VAL A 23 -14.40 -15.60 7.28
N ALA A 24 -15.42 -14.94 6.73
CA ALA A 24 -15.49 -14.68 5.29
C ALA A 24 -14.31 -13.83 4.77
N LEU A 25 -13.84 -12.88 5.58
CA LEU A 25 -12.77 -11.95 5.17
C LEU A 25 -11.41 -12.24 5.78
N CYS A 26 -11.26 -13.29 6.59
CA CYS A 26 -10.02 -13.60 7.29
C CYS A 26 -8.80 -13.61 6.35
N ILE A 27 -8.92 -14.29 5.20
CA ILE A 27 -7.83 -14.41 4.24
C ILE A 27 -7.44 -13.05 3.63
N PHE A 28 -8.42 -12.17 3.38
CA PHE A 28 -8.17 -10.84 2.85
C PHE A 28 -7.49 -9.96 3.89
N LEU A 29 -7.94 -10.00 5.15
CA LEU A 29 -7.32 -9.25 6.24
C LEU A 29 -5.89 -9.71 6.51
N ILE A 30 -5.61 -11.02 6.42
CA ILE A 30 -4.25 -11.55 6.51
C ILE A 30 -3.39 -11.05 5.36
N SER A 31 -3.90 -11.11 4.12
CA SER A 31 -3.20 -10.59 2.94
C SER A 31 -2.86 -9.10 3.09
N LEU A 32 -3.82 -8.28 3.54
CA LEU A 32 -3.61 -6.85 3.81
C LEU A 32 -2.56 -6.62 4.90
N ALA A 33 -2.59 -7.40 5.98
CA ALA A 33 -1.62 -7.27 7.06
C ALA A 33 -0.21 -7.62 6.58
N VAL A 34 -0.05 -8.74 5.87
CA VAL A 34 1.24 -9.18 5.34
C VAL A 34 1.80 -8.16 4.34
N THR A 35 1.00 -7.77 3.36
CA THR A 35 1.41 -6.77 2.35
C THR A 35 1.68 -5.40 2.97
N GLY A 36 0.89 -4.97 3.96
CA GLY A 36 1.10 -3.72 4.70
C GLY A 36 2.42 -3.72 5.50
N ILE A 37 2.81 -4.87 6.07
CA ILE A 37 4.12 -5.02 6.72
C ILE A 37 5.22 -4.82 5.69
N PHE A 38 5.19 -5.50 4.54
CA PHE A 38 6.19 -5.32 3.49
C PHE A 38 6.27 -3.86 3.00
N LEU A 39 5.12 -3.22 2.77
CA LEU A 39 5.05 -1.83 2.32
C LEU A 39 5.62 -0.84 3.34
N SER A 40 5.57 -1.16 4.64
CA SER A 40 6.18 -0.32 5.69
C SER A 40 7.71 -0.25 5.57
N TYR A 41 8.34 -1.19 4.85
CA TYR A 41 9.77 -1.23 4.57
C TYR A 41 10.10 -0.88 3.10
N LYS A 42 9.20 -0.24 2.35
CA LYS A 42 9.42 0.16 0.95
C LYS A 42 10.70 1.00 0.82
N GLY A 43 11.67 0.51 0.06
CA GLY A 43 12.99 1.14 -0.13
C GLY A 43 14.04 0.83 0.93
N ALA A 44 13.73 0.00 1.93
CA ALA A 44 14.74 -0.50 2.88
C ALA A 44 15.56 -1.67 2.32
N TYR A 45 15.02 -2.37 1.32
CA TYR A 45 15.68 -3.49 0.65
C TYR A 45 15.67 -3.27 -0.86
N ASP A 46 16.85 -3.34 -1.48
CA ASP A 46 17.02 -3.04 -2.90
C ASP A 46 16.22 -3.98 -3.82
N TRP A 47 16.03 -5.24 -3.42
CA TRP A 47 15.22 -6.20 -4.18
C TRP A 47 13.74 -5.79 -4.25
N MET A 48 13.21 -5.10 -3.24
CA MET A 48 11.83 -4.61 -3.27
C MET A 48 11.72 -3.35 -4.13
N GLN A 49 12.68 -2.45 -3.93
CA GLN A 49 12.80 -1.19 -4.62
C GLN A 49 14.19 -0.64 -4.36
N ALA A 50 14.99 -0.45 -5.41
CA ALA A 50 16.30 0.15 -5.27
C ALA A 50 16.24 1.52 -4.62
N SER A 51 17.20 1.78 -3.73
CA SER A 51 17.40 3.09 -3.15
C SER A 51 17.63 4.16 -4.23
N THR A 52 17.36 5.43 -3.90
CA THR A 52 17.59 6.52 -4.87
C THR A 52 19.08 6.83 -4.92
N ALA A 53 19.70 6.55 -6.06
CA ALA A 53 21.10 6.89 -6.30
C ALA A 53 21.29 8.40 -6.28
N ARG A 54 22.47 8.86 -5.83
CA ARG A 54 22.82 10.28 -5.86
C ARG A 54 23.56 10.55 -7.16
N GLY A 55 22.99 11.44 -7.98
CA GLY A 55 23.64 11.96 -9.16
C GLY A 55 24.55 13.14 -8.81
N THR A 56 25.08 13.73 -9.87
CA THR A 56 25.96 14.88 -9.86
C THR A 56 25.24 16.11 -9.32
N GLU A 57 25.92 16.85 -8.44
CA GLU A 57 25.38 18.10 -7.91
C GLU A 57 25.31 19.16 -9.01
N GLY A 58 24.18 19.86 -9.10
CA GLY A 58 23.97 20.91 -10.09
C GLY A 58 22.69 21.68 -9.83
N SER A 59 22.49 22.78 -10.56
CA SER A 59 21.27 23.57 -10.47
C SER A 59 20.18 22.98 -11.35
N ILE A 60 18.94 23.47 -11.20
CA ILE A 60 17.82 23.08 -12.07
C ILE A 60 18.09 23.50 -13.53
N GLU A 61 18.79 24.61 -13.71
CA GLU A 61 19.09 25.19 -15.03
C GLU A 61 20.05 24.32 -15.85
N THR A 62 20.90 23.53 -15.18
CA THR A 62 21.85 22.64 -15.85
C THR A 62 21.30 21.23 -16.04
N MET A 63 20.12 20.91 -15.49
CA MET A 63 19.54 19.58 -15.63
C MET A 63 19.18 19.30 -17.09
N MET A 64 19.49 18.08 -17.54
CA MET A 64 19.14 17.62 -18.88
C MET A 64 17.62 17.72 -19.10
N PRO A 65 17.16 18.10 -20.30
CA PRO A 65 15.74 18.09 -20.64
C PRO A 65 15.11 16.70 -20.49
N LEU A 66 13.82 16.63 -20.11
CA LEU A 66 13.12 15.35 -19.98
C LEU A 66 13.07 14.55 -21.30
N SER A 67 13.02 15.24 -22.44
CA SER A 67 13.07 14.60 -23.77
C SER A 67 14.37 13.83 -23.97
N GLU A 68 15.50 14.37 -23.53
CA GLU A 68 16.79 13.70 -23.60
C GLU A 68 16.83 12.51 -22.62
N ALA A 69 16.20 12.63 -21.46
CA ALA A 69 16.12 11.53 -20.49
C ALA A 69 15.33 10.34 -21.07
N VAL A 70 14.22 10.62 -21.76
CA VAL A 70 13.45 9.61 -22.50
C VAL A 70 14.31 8.96 -23.58
N GLU A 71 14.99 9.75 -24.41
CA GLU A 71 15.87 9.24 -25.45
C GLU A 71 16.96 8.32 -24.88
N LYS A 72 17.63 8.73 -23.79
CA LYS A 72 18.65 7.90 -23.14
C LYS A 72 18.12 6.57 -22.63
N VAL A 73 16.90 6.54 -22.08
CA VAL A 73 16.27 5.27 -21.67
C VAL A 73 15.92 4.41 -22.89
N MET A 74 15.38 5.01 -23.94
CA MET A 74 15.05 4.30 -25.19
C MET A 74 16.30 3.67 -25.83
N LEU A 75 17.45 4.35 -25.76
CA LEU A 75 18.73 3.84 -26.27
C LEU A 75 19.26 2.61 -25.50
N LEU A 76 18.75 2.33 -24.30
CA LEU A 76 19.10 1.10 -23.57
C LEU A 76 18.49 -0.16 -24.20
N ASN A 77 17.52 0.00 -25.11
CA ASN A 77 16.86 -1.09 -25.83
C ASN A 77 16.31 -2.19 -24.91
N LEU A 78 15.68 -1.76 -23.81
CA LEU A 78 15.11 -2.65 -22.80
C LEU A 78 13.71 -3.15 -23.23
N PRO A 79 13.34 -4.40 -22.93
CA PRO A 79 12.02 -4.95 -23.29
C PRO A 79 10.83 -4.12 -22.78
N GLU A 80 10.99 -3.45 -21.64
CA GLU A 80 9.96 -2.62 -21.00
C GLU A 80 9.89 -1.19 -21.56
N PHE A 81 10.82 -0.80 -22.42
CA PHE A 81 10.91 0.55 -23.01
C PHE A 81 11.11 0.42 -24.54
N GLN A 82 10.09 -0.07 -25.25
CA GLN A 82 10.13 -0.22 -26.72
C GLN A 82 9.65 1.05 -27.44
N THR A 83 8.76 1.80 -26.79
CA THR A 83 8.26 3.09 -27.24
C THR A 83 8.18 4.08 -26.06
N PRO A 84 8.17 5.41 -26.33
CA PRO A 84 7.90 6.39 -25.28
C PRO A 84 6.56 6.18 -24.55
N ASP A 85 5.59 5.55 -25.22
CA ASP A 85 4.29 5.21 -24.63
C ASP A 85 4.39 4.11 -23.56
N ASP A 86 5.48 3.36 -23.49
CA ASP A 86 5.70 2.36 -22.45
C ASP A 86 6.13 3.01 -21.11
N ILE A 87 6.45 4.31 -21.13
CA ILE A 87 6.77 5.08 -19.93
C ILE A 87 5.47 5.41 -19.19
N ASN A 88 5.37 4.96 -17.94
CA ASN A 88 4.25 5.29 -17.05
C ASN A 88 4.41 6.71 -16.50
N ARG A 89 5.59 7.01 -15.95
CA ARG A 89 5.92 8.33 -15.40
C ARG A 89 7.42 8.53 -15.25
N ILE A 90 7.81 9.78 -15.13
CA ILE A 90 9.16 10.21 -14.79
C ILE A 90 9.09 11.00 -13.48
N ASP A 91 9.75 10.51 -12.43
CA ASP A 91 9.88 11.26 -11.18
C ASP A 91 11.20 12.03 -11.18
N ILE A 92 11.14 13.33 -10.85
CA ILE A 92 12.33 14.18 -10.68
C ILE A 92 12.69 14.25 -9.19
N ARG A 93 13.93 13.90 -8.85
CA ARG A 93 14.47 13.97 -7.48
C ARG A 93 15.53 15.05 -7.38
N LEU A 94 15.08 16.30 -7.22
CA LEU A 94 15.95 17.49 -7.15
C LEU A 94 17.03 17.37 -6.07
N ASN A 95 16.66 16.89 -4.89
CA ASN A 95 17.59 16.71 -3.76
C ASN A 95 18.69 15.65 -4.00
N LYS A 96 18.55 14.83 -5.04
CA LYS A 96 19.49 13.77 -5.41
C LYS A 96 20.07 13.95 -6.80
N GLY A 97 19.64 14.98 -7.55
CA GLY A 97 20.07 15.20 -8.93
C GLY A 97 19.74 14.01 -9.84
N THR A 98 18.55 13.42 -9.72
CA THR A 98 18.21 12.15 -10.39
C THR A 98 16.85 12.20 -11.08
N TYR A 99 16.76 11.55 -12.24
CA TYR A 99 15.49 11.21 -12.89
C TYR A 99 15.20 9.73 -12.71
N LYS A 100 13.97 9.38 -12.36
CA LYS A 100 13.50 7.99 -12.27
C LYS A 100 12.45 7.76 -13.35
N VAL A 101 12.85 7.10 -14.42
CA VAL A 101 11.96 6.73 -15.52
C VAL A 101 11.39 5.35 -15.22
N ARG A 102 10.05 5.24 -15.19
CA ARG A 102 9.36 3.99 -14.88
C ARG A 102 8.57 3.49 -16.08
N ALA A 103 8.71 2.22 -16.38
CA ALA A 103 7.87 1.53 -17.33
C ALA A 103 6.44 1.33 -16.78
N LYS A 104 5.51 1.05 -17.69
CA LYS A 104 4.18 0.51 -17.37
C LYS A 104 4.28 -0.95 -16.91
N GLY A 105 3.19 -1.44 -16.32
CA GLY A 105 3.06 -2.83 -15.87
C GLY A 105 2.96 -2.99 -14.36
N HIS A 106 2.66 -4.22 -13.92
CA HIS A 106 2.42 -4.51 -12.50
C HIS A 106 3.70 -4.58 -11.66
N ILE A 107 4.82 -4.97 -12.26
CA ILE A 107 6.17 -4.95 -11.68
C ILE A 107 7.02 -4.04 -12.59
N PRO A 108 6.91 -2.72 -12.44
CA PRO A 108 7.55 -1.80 -13.38
C PRO A 108 9.07 -1.83 -13.22
N LEU A 109 9.78 -1.78 -14.35
CA LEU A 109 11.21 -1.49 -14.38
C LEU A 109 11.42 0.01 -14.12
N GLU A 110 12.32 0.34 -13.20
CA GLU A 110 12.76 1.72 -12.96
C GLU A 110 14.23 1.87 -13.36
N VAL A 111 14.47 2.84 -14.24
CA VAL A 111 15.80 3.31 -14.62
C VAL A 111 16.04 4.65 -13.95
N GLN A 112 17.12 4.74 -13.17
CA GLN A 112 17.55 5.99 -12.55
C GLN A 112 18.68 6.58 -13.39
N LEU A 113 18.50 7.81 -13.85
CA LEU A 113 19.49 8.59 -14.59
C LEU A 113 20.02 9.74 -13.74
N ASP A 114 21.31 10.02 -13.83
CA ASP A 114 21.89 11.28 -13.39
C ASP A 114 21.25 12.42 -14.19
N ALA A 115 20.68 13.39 -13.51
CA ALA A 115 19.94 14.46 -14.17
C ALA A 115 20.83 15.52 -14.83
N GLN A 116 22.15 15.53 -14.57
CA GLN A 116 23.11 16.44 -15.20
C GLN A 116 23.83 15.75 -16.36
N THR A 117 24.29 14.51 -16.17
CA THR A 117 25.11 13.79 -17.17
C THR A 117 24.28 12.84 -18.03
N GLY A 118 23.10 12.40 -17.55
CA GLY A 118 22.29 11.35 -18.16
C GLY A 118 22.92 9.95 -18.06
N GLU A 119 23.90 9.75 -17.18
CA GLU A 119 24.45 8.43 -16.88
C GLU A 119 23.40 7.54 -16.19
N VAL A 120 23.37 6.25 -16.51
CA VAL A 120 22.49 5.29 -15.84
C VAL A 120 23.08 4.91 -14.48
N LEU A 121 22.44 5.34 -13.41
CA LEU A 121 22.88 5.09 -12.04
C LEU A 121 22.32 3.78 -11.46
N SER A 122 21.13 3.37 -11.90
CA SER A 122 20.49 2.13 -11.41
C SER A 122 19.43 1.63 -12.38
N GLN A 123 19.27 0.32 -12.47
CA GLN A 123 18.20 -0.35 -13.21
C GLN A 123 17.64 -1.47 -12.33
N SER A 124 16.36 -1.40 -11.97
CA SER A 124 15.78 -2.36 -11.03
C SER A 124 14.26 -2.47 -11.17
N TYR A 125 13.74 -3.70 -11.05
CA TYR A 125 12.31 -3.93 -10.92
C TYR A 125 11.79 -3.47 -9.55
N ARG A 126 10.55 -2.98 -9.53
CA ARG A 126 9.90 -2.45 -8.33
C ARG A 126 8.82 -3.40 -7.81
N TRP A 127 9.25 -4.48 -7.17
CA TRP A 127 8.35 -5.44 -6.51
C TRP A 127 7.45 -4.80 -5.46
N ALA A 128 7.91 -3.71 -4.82
CA ALA A 128 7.09 -2.94 -3.89
C ALA A 128 5.80 -2.40 -4.53
N ASP A 129 5.83 -2.05 -5.82
CA ASP A 129 4.63 -1.56 -6.52
C ASP A 129 3.66 -2.72 -6.84
N TRP A 130 4.19 -3.93 -7.11
CA TRP A 130 3.34 -5.12 -7.24
C TRP A 130 2.67 -5.48 -5.92
N ILE A 131 3.42 -5.44 -4.80
CA ILE A 131 2.86 -5.64 -3.46
C ILE A 131 1.80 -4.58 -3.15
N GLU A 132 2.02 -3.33 -3.58
CA GLU A 132 1.04 -2.25 -3.47
C GLU A 132 -0.23 -2.56 -4.25
N HIS A 133 -0.14 -3.01 -5.51
CA HIS A 133 -1.30 -3.42 -6.31
C HIS A 133 -2.07 -4.60 -5.69
N VAL A 134 -1.38 -5.54 -5.04
CA VAL A 134 -2.04 -6.63 -4.29
C VAL A 134 -2.73 -6.08 -3.05
N HIS A 135 -2.08 -5.18 -2.31
CA HIS A 135 -2.62 -4.56 -1.10
C HIS A 135 -3.87 -3.72 -1.39
N THR A 136 -3.86 -2.95 -2.48
CA THR A 136 -4.99 -2.11 -2.90
C THR A 136 -6.04 -2.90 -3.67
N GLY A 137 -5.73 -4.10 -4.15
CA GLY A 137 -6.61 -4.90 -5.01
C GLY A 137 -6.63 -4.44 -6.48
N GLU A 138 -5.74 -3.53 -6.88
CA GLU A 138 -5.61 -3.03 -8.27
C GLU A 138 -5.05 -4.05 -9.24
N ILE A 139 -4.56 -5.20 -8.76
CA ILE A 139 -4.04 -6.27 -9.61
C ILE A 139 -5.07 -6.79 -10.64
N ILE A 140 -6.37 -6.59 -10.39
CA ILE A 140 -7.46 -6.95 -11.32
C ILE A 140 -7.80 -5.79 -12.26
N ASN A 141 -8.01 -4.59 -11.70
CA ASN A 141 -8.20 -3.34 -12.44
C ASN A 141 -8.03 -2.11 -11.52
N GLU A 142 -7.74 -0.95 -12.09
CA GLU A 142 -7.51 0.29 -11.32
C GLU A 142 -8.73 0.76 -10.50
N SER A 143 -9.95 0.49 -10.98
CA SER A 143 -11.19 0.84 -10.26
C SER A 143 -11.38 0.04 -8.97
N MET A 144 -10.75 -1.14 -8.87
CA MET A 144 -10.84 -1.98 -7.68
C MET A 144 -10.26 -1.31 -6.45
N ARG A 145 -9.25 -0.43 -6.54
CA ARG A 145 -8.73 0.28 -5.35
C ARG A 145 -9.81 0.94 -4.52
N ARG A 146 -10.72 1.65 -5.18
CA ARG A 146 -11.79 2.38 -4.51
C ARG A 146 -12.82 1.42 -3.93
N THR A 147 -13.17 0.40 -4.69
CA THR A 147 -14.19 -0.58 -4.31
C THR A 147 -13.72 -1.47 -3.16
N SER A 148 -12.55 -2.10 -3.31
CA SER A 148 -11.90 -2.95 -2.30
C SER A 148 -11.65 -2.17 -1.02
N GLY A 149 -11.06 -0.96 -1.12
CA GLY A 149 -10.77 -0.11 0.01
C GLY A 149 -12.02 0.28 0.80
N THR A 150 -13.12 0.57 0.11
CA THR A 150 -14.40 0.90 0.75
C THR A 150 -15.01 -0.30 1.45
N ILE A 151 -15.09 -1.46 0.78
CA ILE A 151 -15.69 -2.67 1.33
C ILE A 151 -14.88 -3.18 2.53
N LEU A 152 -13.55 -3.28 2.38
CA LEU A 152 -12.65 -3.78 3.41
C LEU A 152 -12.55 -2.79 4.58
N GLY A 153 -12.48 -1.48 4.31
CA GLY A 153 -12.48 -0.45 5.33
C GLY A 153 -13.77 -0.46 6.15
N MET A 154 -14.94 -0.46 5.49
CA MET A 154 -16.23 -0.52 6.18
C MET A 154 -16.38 -1.81 6.98
N THR A 155 -15.96 -2.95 6.42
CA THR A 155 -16.05 -4.23 7.14
C THR A 155 -15.12 -4.24 8.35
N THR A 156 -13.92 -3.69 8.24
CA THR A 156 -12.99 -3.57 9.37
C THR A 156 -13.57 -2.71 10.49
N ILE A 157 -14.26 -1.61 10.15
CA ILE A 157 -14.99 -0.79 11.13
C ILE A 157 -16.09 -1.61 11.81
N ILE A 158 -16.91 -2.35 11.05
CA ILE A 158 -17.98 -3.20 11.59
C ILE A 158 -17.39 -4.28 12.52
N LEU A 159 -16.33 -4.96 12.10
CA LEU A 159 -15.63 -5.96 12.91
C LEU A 159 -15.05 -5.34 14.19
N SER A 160 -14.48 -4.15 14.11
CA SER A 160 -13.94 -3.43 15.26
C SER A 160 -15.03 -3.07 16.26
N VAL A 161 -16.12 -2.46 15.80
CA VAL A 161 -17.25 -2.08 16.65
C VAL A 161 -17.90 -3.30 17.29
N THR A 162 -18.19 -4.34 16.50
CA THR A 162 -18.78 -5.59 17.02
C THR A 162 -17.84 -6.28 18.02
N GLY A 163 -16.53 -6.31 17.75
CA GLY A 163 -15.52 -6.84 18.66
C GLY A 163 -15.47 -6.07 19.99
N LEU A 164 -15.47 -4.74 19.94
CA LEU A 164 -15.52 -3.88 21.12
C LEU A 164 -16.79 -4.10 21.96
N ILE A 165 -17.94 -4.26 21.32
CA ILE A 165 -19.20 -4.59 22.00
C ILE A 165 -19.09 -5.94 22.72
N LEU A 166 -18.56 -6.97 22.04
CA LEU A 166 -18.38 -8.31 22.59
C LEU A 166 -17.38 -8.33 23.76
N TRP A 167 -16.36 -7.48 23.73
CA TRP A 167 -15.39 -7.33 24.81
C TRP A 167 -15.94 -6.53 26.00
N ALA A 168 -16.57 -5.38 25.74
CA ALA A 168 -16.99 -4.44 26.79
C ALA A 168 -18.19 -4.95 27.62
N ILE A 169 -19.20 -5.54 26.98
CA ILE A 169 -20.43 -5.93 27.70
C ILE A 169 -20.16 -6.97 28.81
N PRO A 170 -19.38 -8.04 28.59
CA PRO A 170 -19.01 -8.97 29.65
C PRO A 170 -18.11 -8.33 30.72
N ALA A 171 -17.15 -7.49 30.33
CA ALA A 171 -16.21 -6.84 31.24
C ALA A 171 -16.92 -5.95 32.27
N LEU A 172 -17.87 -5.12 31.81
CA LEU A 172 -18.69 -4.25 32.67
C LEU A 172 -19.57 -5.01 33.68
N ARG A 173 -19.85 -6.30 33.44
CA ARG A 173 -20.60 -7.15 34.39
C ARG A 173 -19.70 -7.68 35.51
N LYS A 174 -18.43 -7.95 35.21
CA LYS A 174 -17.47 -8.45 36.20
C LYS A 174 -17.09 -7.36 37.20
N THR A 175 -17.00 -6.11 36.76
CA THR A 175 -16.71 -4.96 37.63
C THR A 175 -17.88 -4.60 38.53
N ARG A 176 -19.12 -4.58 38.01
CA ARG A 176 -20.32 -4.29 38.82
C ARG A 176 -20.61 -5.34 39.90
N LYS A 177 -20.18 -6.59 39.71
CA LYS A 177 -20.26 -7.63 40.76
C LYS A 177 -19.23 -7.45 41.88
N ARG A 178 -18.20 -6.61 41.67
CA ARG A 178 -17.10 -6.38 42.62
C ARG A 178 -17.27 -5.10 43.44
N THR A 179 -18.13 -4.18 43.03
CA THR A 179 -18.50 -3.02 43.85
C THR A 179 -19.47 -3.50 44.92
N PRO A 180 -19.09 -3.53 46.21
CA PRO A 180 -20.05 -3.84 47.28
C PRO A 180 -21.14 -2.77 47.24
N ALA A 181 -22.40 -3.17 47.38
CA ALA A 181 -23.46 -2.22 47.70
C ALA A 181 -23.17 -1.73 49.12
N GLY A 182 -22.61 -0.53 49.23
CA GLY A 182 -22.55 0.22 50.49
C GLY A 182 -23.93 0.69 50.90
#